data_AF-A0A485M1J5-F1
#
_entry.id   AF-A0A485M1J5-F1
#
_cell.length_a   1.000
_cell.length_b   1.000
_cell.length_c   1.000
_cell.angle_alpha   90.00
_cell.angle_beta   90.00
_cell.angle_gamma   90.00
#
_symmetry.space_group_name_H-M   'P 1'
#
loop_
_entity.id
_entity.type
_entity.pdbx_description
1 polymer ?
#
loop_
_entity_poly.entity_id
_entity_poly.type
_entity_poly.pdbx_seq_one_letter_code
_entity_poly.pdbx_strand_id
1 'polypeptide(L)'
;MDSLLKKLNCFYEKLDLYLQSSKKDCGVCGECCKVTSVLRVYPLEMENIGRRINNRVKMKRFRDFTGNDLIDIWGGTSGHCPFQEGDLCGIYAFRPYQCRVYGHYDYKGRSLPVRCVYRGHAVRYDSREELPLYDEFSNLTEGYDETVREVAGLNKNPPSG
;
A
#
# COMPACT_ATOMS: atom_id res chain seq x y z
N MET A 1 10.76 -4.69 15.73
CA MET A 1 10.16 -3.76 14.76
C MET A 1 11.12 -3.37 13.62
N ASP A 2 12.27 -2.75 13.90
CA ASP A 2 13.18 -2.21 12.86
C ASP A 2 13.66 -3.25 11.84
N SER A 3 13.93 -4.48 12.29
CA SER A 3 14.29 -5.60 11.42
C SER A 3 13.20 -5.93 10.40
N LEU A 4 11.92 -5.92 10.80
CA LEU A 4 10.80 -6.18 9.89
C LEU A 4 10.65 -5.07 8.84
N LEU A 5 10.81 -3.80 9.24
CA LEU A 5 10.76 -2.69 8.30
C LEU A 5 11.92 -2.75 7.30
N LYS A 6 13.12 -3.17 7.74
CA LYS A 6 14.24 -3.42 6.82
C LYS A 6 13.89 -4.52 5.81
N LYS A 7 13.33 -5.65 6.28
CA LYS A 7 12.87 -6.75 5.41
C LYS A 7 11.81 -6.28 4.42
N LEU A 8 10.84 -5.46 4.85
CA LEU A 8 9.82 -4.87 3.98
C LEU A 8 10.44 -4.02 2.86
N ASN A 9 11.46 -3.20 3.17
CA ASN A 9 12.10 -2.38 2.15
C ASN A 9 12.89 -3.24 1.15
N CYS A 10 13.62 -4.26 1.61
CA CYS A 10 14.28 -5.22 0.71
C CYS A 10 13.26 -5.98 -0.17
N PHE A 11 12.13 -6.37 0.40
CA PHE A 11 11.02 -6.96 -0.35
C PHE A 11 10.51 -6.00 -1.45
N TYR A 12 10.37 -4.71 -1.15
CA TYR A 12 9.93 -3.74 -2.16
C TYR A 12 10.95 -3.46 -3.25
N GLU A 13 12.24 -3.46 -2.94
CA GLU A 13 13.30 -3.39 -3.95
C GLU A 13 13.23 -4.60 -4.89
N LYS A 14 13.08 -5.80 -4.34
CA LYS A 14 12.89 -7.03 -5.11
C LYS A 14 11.63 -6.99 -5.98
N LEU A 15 10.51 -6.52 -5.43
CA LEU A 15 9.26 -6.38 -6.17
C LEU A 15 9.37 -5.37 -7.31
N ASP A 16 9.97 -4.20 -7.07
CA ASP A 16 10.18 -3.21 -8.13
C ASP A 16 11.03 -3.78 -9.27
N LEU A 17 12.09 -4.54 -8.96
CA LEU A 17 12.90 -5.23 -9.99
C LEU A 17 12.09 -6.26 -10.78
N TYR A 18 11.23 -7.02 -10.11
CA TYR A 18 10.33 -7.99 -10.77
C TYR A 18 9.38 -7.29 -11.76
N LEU A 19 8.83 -6.13 -11.36
CA LEU A 19 7.85 -5.36 -12.14
C LEU A 19 8.49 -4.53 -13.29
N GLN A 20 9.77 -4.17 -13.19
CA GLN A 20 10.51 -3.38 -14.18
C GLN A 20 10.66 -4.06 -15.56
N SER A 21 10.47 -5.37 -15.66
CA SER A 21 10.56 -6.16 -16.91
C SER A 21 9.71 -5.61 -18.07
N SER A 22 8.72 -4.79 -17.77
CA SER A 22 7.79 -4.20 -18.75
C SER A 22 8.33 -3.03 -19.59
N LYS A 23 9.48 -2.42 -19.26
CA LYS A 23 10.07 -1.22 -19.92
C LYS A 23 9.11 -0.04 -20.12
N LYS A 24 8.05 0.05 -19.33
CA LYS A 24 7.04 1.12 -19.42
C LYS A 24 7.31 2.20 -18.37
N ASP A 25 7.16 3.46 -18.76
CA ASP A 25 7.42 4.61 -17.89
C ASP A 25 6.22 4.89 -16.96
N CYS A 26 6.11 4.12 -15.88
CA CYS A 26 5.09 4.29 -14.86
C CYS A 26 5.57 5.22 -13.74
N GLY A 27 4.65 5.97 -13.13
CA GLY A 27 4.95 6.88 -12.02
C GLY A 27 5.04 8.35 -12.42
N VAL A 28 4.92 8.66 -13.72
CA VAL A 28 5.06 10.03 -14.25
C VAL A 28 3.73 10.79 -14.42
N CYS A 29 2.57 10.13 -14.28
CA CYS A 29 1.26 10.77 -14.49
C CYS A 29 0.33 10.79 -13.28
N GLY A 30 0.56 9.92 -12.30
CA GLY A 30 -0.28 9.71 -11.10
C GLY A 30 -1.78 9.51 -11.34
N GLU A 31 -2.18 9.11 -12.55
CA GLU A 31 -3.59 8.86 -12.89
C GLU A 31 -4.22 7.81 -11.96
N CYS A 32 -3.43 6.80 -11.55
CA CYS A 32 -3.87 5.82 -10.57
C CYS A 32 -4.28 6.45 -9.23
N CYS A 33 -3.60 7.50 -8.77
CA CYS A 33 -3.95 8.20 -7.52
C CYS A 33 -5.26 8.99 -7.65
N LYS A 34 -5.61 9.45 -8.86
CA LYS A 34 -6.83 10.22 -9.11
C LYS A 34 -8.08 9.34 -9.17
N VAL A 35 -7.95 8.12 -9.69
CA VAL A 35 -9.08 7.20 -9.89
C VAL A 35 -9.27 6.19 -8.75
N THR A 36 -8.26 6.00 -7.90
CA THR A 36 -8.32 5.01 -6.83
C THR A 36 -9.17 5.53 -5.68
N SER A 37 -10.34 4.92 -5.49
CA SER A 37 -11.26 5.25 -4.38
C SER A 37 -11.06 4.38 -3.14
N VAL A 38 -10.40 3.23 -3.27
CA VAL A 38 -10.14 2.30 -2.16
C VAL A 38 -8.75 1.71 -2.31
N LEU A 39 -7.95 1.80 -1.25
CA LEU A 39 -6.60 1.25 -1.18
C LEU A 39 -6.43 0.45 0.10
N ARG A 40 -6.09 -0.83 -0.03
CA ARG A 40 -5.68 -1.67 1.09
C ARG A 40 -4.21 -1.41 1.37
N VAL A 41 -3.93 -1.00 2.60
CA VAL A 41 -2.59 -0.82 3.15
C VAL A 41 -2.51 -1.60 4.45
N TYR A 42 -1.47 -2.42 4.60
CA TYR A 42 -1.29 -3.28 5.76
C TYR A 42 -0.64 -2.50 6.91
N PRO A 43 -0.87 -2.90 8.18
CA PRO A 43 -0.29 -2.22 9.35
C PRO A 43 1.23 -2.03 9.28
N LEU A 44 1.97 -3.06 8.83
CA LEU A 44 3.42 -2.99 8.61
C LEU A 44 3.82 -1.87 7.62
N GLU A 45 3.04 -1.70 6.56
CA GLU A 45 3.28 -0.65 5.56
C GLU A 45 2.94 0.73 6.11
N MET A 46 1.86 0.85 6.89
CA MET A 46 1.45 2.09 7.54
C MET A 46 2.53 2.58 8.52
N GLU A 47 3.14 1.67 9.28
CA GLU A 47 4.30 1.93 10.13
C GLU A 47 5.51 2.39 9.28
N ASN A 48 5.80 1.69 8.18
CA ASN A 48 6.92 2.03 7.29
C ASN A 48 6.79 3.42 6.66
N ILE A 49 5.57 3.80 6.24
CA ILE A 49 5.25 5.12 5.70
C ILE A 49 5.33 6.17 6.83
N GLY A 50 4.74 5.87 8.00
CA GLY A 50 4.74 6.77 9.15
C GLY A 50 6.14 7.16 9.63
N ARG A 51 7.11 6.24 9.59
CA ARG A 51 8.51 6.56 9.94
C ARG A 51 9.21 7.49 8.96
N ARG A 52 8.75 7.56 7.71
CA ARG A 52 9.30 8.46 6.67
C ARG A 52 8.55 9.78 6.61
N ILE A 53 7.28 9.76 6.98
CA ILE A 53 6.40 10.92 6.98
C ILE A 53 6.30 11.47 8.39
N ASN A 54 7.09 12.50 8.70
CA ASN A 54 7.00 13.24 9.95
C ASN A 54 5.81 14.22 9.95
N ASN A 55 4.63 13.75 9.56
CA ASN A 55 3.39 14.54 9.53
C ASN A 55 2.21 13.68 9.99
N ARG A 56 1.85 13.82 11.28
CA ARG A 56 0.78 13.06 11.92
C ARG A 56 -0.60 13.30 11.29
N VAL A 57 -0.87 14.53 10.84
CA VAL A 57 -2.14 14.89 10.19
C VAL A 57 -2.27 14.19 8.84
N LYS A 58 -1.21 14.22 8.02
CA LYS A 58 -1.15 13.52 6.72
C LYS A 58 -1.31 12.02 6.90
N MET A 59 -0.64 11.43 7.90
CA MET A 59 -0.79 10.01 8.25
C MET A 59 -2.19 9.64 8.73
N LYS A 60 -2.86 10.51 9.51
CA LYS A 60 -4.26 10.29 9.92
C LYS A 60 -5.17 10.26 8.70
N ARG A 61 -5.09 11.27 7.83
CA ARG A 61 -5.88 11.32 6.59
C ARG A 61 -5.63 10.09 5.72
N PHE A 62 -4.40 9.58 5.70
CA PHE A 62 -4.08 8.39 4.92
C PHE A 62 -4.71 7.14 5.52
N ARG A 63 -4.68 6.97 6.85
CA ARG A 63 -5.41 5.89 7.51
C ARG A 63 -6.90 5.93 7.19
N ASP A 64 -7.51 7.11 7.33
CA ASP A 64 -8.93 7.33 7.03
C ASP A 64 -9.24 6.96 5.56
N PHE A 65 -8.37 7.35 4.61
CA PHE A 65 -8.49 6.97 3.20
C PHE A 65 -8.38 5.46 2.93
N THR A 66 -7.44 4.77 3.60
CA THR A 66 -7.18 3.33 3.40
C THR A 66 -8.14 2.42 4.15
N GLY A 67 -8.86 2.95 5.15
CA GLY A 67 -9.64 2.20 6.11
C GLY A 67 -11.15 2.34 5.98
N ASN A 68 -11.68 2.93 4.90
CA ASN A 68 -13.10 3.22 4.76
C ASN A 68 -13.99 1.95 4.80
N ASP A 69 -14.43 1.60 6.01
CA ASP A 69 -15.84 1.35 6.31
C ASP A 69 -16.62 2.61 5.89
N LEU A 70 -17.38 2.53 4.80
CA LEU A 70 -18.27 3.61 4.37
C LEU A 70 -19.33 3.88 5.45
N ILE A 71 -19.18 4.93 6.23
CA ILE A 71 -20.33 5.65 6.78
C ILE A 71 -20.15 7.11 6.43
N ASP A 72 -20.60 7.46 5.23
CA ASP A 72 -21.03 8.82 4.96
C ASP A 72 -22.50 8.80 4.58
N ILE A 73 -23.35 9.01 5.58
CA ILE A 73 -24.79 9.17 5.40
C ILE A 73 -25.07 10.48 4.62
N TRP A 74 -24.07 11.33 4.38
CA TRP A 74 -24.20 12.63 3.71
C TRP A 74 -23.06 12.98 2.73
N GLY A 75 -22.68 12.02 1.89
CA GLY A 75 -22.09 12.33 0.58
C GLY A 75 -20.62 12.75 0.59
N GLY A 76 -19.75 11.77 0.34
CA GLY A 76 -18.33 12.00 0.11
C GLY A 76 -17.68 10.91 -0.74
N THR A 77 -18.17 10.66 -1.97
CA THR A 77 -17.51 9.79 -2.95
C THR A 77 -16.30 10.48 -3.62
N SER A 78 -15.33 10.98 -2.85
CA SER A 78 -14.11 11.58 -3.43
C SER A 78 -13.04 11.88 -2.37
N GLY A 79 -12.42 10.86 -1.81
CA GLY A 79 -11.16 11.06 -1.07
C GLY A 79 -9.99 10.96 -2.04
N HIS A 80 -9.36 12.07 -2.42
CA HIS A 80 -8.04 11.99 -3.06
C HIS A 80 -7.03 11.44 -2.06
N CYS A 81 -6.08 10.62 -2.52
CA CYS A 81 -4.98 10.17 -1.68
C CYS A 81 -4.26 11.39 -1.07
N PRO A 82 -4.09 11.48 0.26
CA PRO A 82 -3.45 12.64 0.90
C PRO A 82 -1.95 12.78 0.59
N PHE A 83 -1.36 11.78 -0.07
CA PHE A 83 0.00 11.84 -0.61
C PHE A 83 0.04 12.25 -2.08
N GLN A 84 -1.09 12.61 -2.69
CA GLN A 84 -1.09 13.21 -4.02
C GLN A 84 -0.62 14.67 -3.92
N GLU A 85 0.49 14.96 -4.60
CA GLU A 85 1.13 16.27 -4.66
C GLU A 85 1.06 16.75 -6.12
N GLY A 86 0.04 17.55 -6.42
CA GLY A 86 -0.35 17.87 -7.79
C GLY A 86 -0.80 16.60 -8.53
N ASP A 87 -0.06 16.24 -9.58
CA ASP A 87 -0.30 15.03 -10.37
C ASP A 87 0.52 13.82 -9.90
N LEU A 88 1.46 13.98 -8.98
CA LEU A 88 2.41 12.93 -8.62
C LEU A 88 2.18 12.42 -7.19
N CYS A 89 2.73 11.23 -6.92
CA CYS A 89 2.67 10.63 -5.60
C CYS A 89 3.89 11.06 -4.77
N GLY A 90 3.67 11.80 -3.69
CA GLY A 90 4.72 12.24 -2.76
C GLY A 90 5.36 11.10 -1.97
N ILE A 91 4.83 9.88 -2.05
CA ILE A 91 5.40 8.68 -1.41
C ILE A 91 5.77 7.59 -2.41
N TYR A 92 5.95 7.92 -3.68
CA TYR A 92 6.12 6.93 -4.75
C TYR A 92 7.21 5.89 -4.42
N ALA A 93 8.36 6.32 -3.91
CA ALA A 93 9.48 5.42 -3.58
C ALA A 93 9.16 4.38 -2.48
N PHE A 94 8.26 4.70 -1.56
CA PHE A 94 7.86 3.83 -0.45
C PHE A 94 6.34 3.57 -0.44
N ARG A 95 5.74 3.59 -1.63
CA ARG A 95 4.32 3.30 -1.86
C ARG A 95 3.98 1.86 -1.43
N PRO A 96 2.73 1.61 -1.01
CA PRO A 96 2.32 0.29 -0.53
C PRO A 96 2.25 -0.75 -1.66
N TYR A 97 2.21 -2.03 -1.28
CA TYR A 97 2.19 -3.19 -2.18
C TYR A 97 1.13 -3.05 -3.28
N GLN A 98 -0.11 -2.72 -2.90
CA GLN A 98 -1.19 -2.55 -3.87
C GLN A 98 -0.90 -1.42 -4.87
N CYS A 99 -0.28 -0.32 -4.45
CA CYS A 99 0.12 0.76 -5.35
C CYS A 99 1.28 0.37 -6.28
N ARG A 100 2.16 -0.56 -5.87
CA ARG A 100 3.25 -1.06 -6.72
C ARG A 100 2.73 -1.99 -7.81
N VAL A 101 1.83 -2.87 -7.43
CA VAL A 101 1.22 -3.88 -8.30
C VAL A 101 0.21 -3.27 -9.27
N TYR A 102 -0.44 -2.15 -8.88
CA TYR A 102 -1.41 -1.46 -9.73
C TYR A 102 -0.83 -1.13 -11.12
N GLY A 103 -1.62 -1.37 -12.15
CA GLY A 103 -1.20 -1.21 -13.54
C GLY A 103 -0.56 -2.49 -14.07
N HIS A 104 0.43 -3.05 -13.38
CA HIS A 104 1.04 -4.31 -13.80
C HIS A 104 0.05 -5.48 -13.74
N TYR A 105 -0.84 -5.46 -12.75
CA TYR A 105 -1.89 -6.45 -12.56
C TYR A 105 -3.25 -5.76 -12.55
N ASP A 106 -4.21 -6.32 -13.27
CA ASP A 106 -5.57 -5.81 -13.40
C ASP A 106 -6.56 -6.87 -12.90
N TYR A 107 -7.29 -6.52 -11.84
CA TYR A 107 -8.30 -7.41 -11.27
C TYR A 107 -9.43 -7.58 -12.27
N LYS A 108 -9.85 -8.82 -12.52
CA LYS A 108 -10.88 -9.11 -13.50
C LYS A 108 -12.19 -8.35 -13.17
N GLY A 109 -12.74 -7.68 -14.17
CA GLY A 109 -13.94 -6.85 -14.02
C GLY A 109 -13.68 -5.40 -13.61
N ARG A 110 -12.43 -5.02 -13.35
CA ARG A 110 -11.99 -3.62 -13.36
C ARG A 110 -11.23 -3.34 -14.66
N SER A 111 -11.14 -2.07 -15.01
CA SER A 111 -10.37 -1.63 -16.18
C SER A 111 -9.42 -0.53 -15.75
N LEU A 112 -8.16 -0.68 -16.14
CA LEU A 112 -7.17 0.38 -15.97
C LEU A 112 -7.59 1.66 -16.72
N PRO A 113 -7.22 2.85 -16.19
CA PRO A 113 -7.46 4.13 -16.86
C PRO A 113 -7.01 4.12 -18.31
N VAL A 114 -7.69 4.88 -19.16
CA VAL A 114 -7.40 4.93 -20.61
C VAL A 114 -5.94 5.24 -20.89
N ARG A 115 -5.32 6.10 -20.08
CA ARG A 115 -3.92 6.54 -20.21
C ARG A 115 -2.92 5.69 -19.42
N CYS A 116 -3.34 4.61 -18.78
CA CYS A 116 -2.43 3.71 -18.09
C CYS A 116 -1.56 2.98 -19.11
N VAL A 117 -0.24 3.10 -18.99
CA VAL A 117 0.74 2.45 -19.89
C VAL A 117 0.62 0.92 -19.93
N TYR A 118 0.03 0.33 -18.88
CA TYR A 118 -0.21 -1.11 -18.79
C TYR A 118 -1.57 -1.56 -19.30
N ARG A 119 -2.45 -0.65 -19.72
CA ARG A 119 -3.76 -1.02 -20.25
C ARG A 119 -3.59 -1.94 -21.45
N GLY A 120 -4.24 -3.11 -21.41
CA GLY A 120 -4.10 -4.15 -22.44
C GLY A 120 -2.84 -5.02 -22.34
N HIS A 121 -1.94 -4.73 -21.40
CA HIS A 121 -0.71 -5.48 -21.14
C HIS A 121 -0.61 -6.02 -19.70
N ALA A 122 -1.53 -5.60 -18.83
CA ALA A 122 -1.57 -6.04 -17.44
C ALA A 122 -1.89 -7.54 -17.34
N VAL A 123 -1.25 -8.20 -16.38
CA VAL A 123 -1.60 -9.58 -16.02
C VAL A 123 -2.96 -9.57 -15.33
N ARG A 124 -3.89 -10.39 -15.81
CA ARG A 124 -5.20 -10.53 -15.17
C ARG A 124 -5.10 -11.51 -14.01
N TYR A 125 -5.79 -11.19 -12.93
CA TYR A 125 -5.88 -12.05 -11.75
C TYR A 125 -7.29 -12.07 -11.19
N ASP A 126 -7.66 -13.20 -10.58
CA ASP A 126 -8.96 -13.43 -9.95
C ASP A 126 -8.85 -13.47 -8.42
N SER A 127 -7.68 -13.84 -7.90
CA SER A 127 -7.38 -13.97 -6.49
C SER A 127 -6.07 -13.25 -6.14
N ARG A 128 -5.92 -12.81 -4.89
CA ARG A 128 -4.77 -11.97 -4.51
C ARG A 128 -3.49 -12.76 -4.36
N GLU A 129 -3.64 -14.05 -4.17
CA GLU A 129 -2.59 -15.06 -4.09
C GLU A 129 -1.84 -15.18 -5.43
N GLU A 130 -2.46 -14.75 -6.54
CA GLU A 130 -1.82 -14.66 -7.87
C GLU A 130 -0.92 -13.42 -8.02
N LEU A 131 -0.96 -12.48 -7.08
CA LEU A 131 -0.14 -11.27 -7.13
C LEU A 131 1.35 -11.60 -6.88
N PRO A 132 2.27 -10.80 -7.45
CA PRO A 132 3.68 -11.14 -7.45
C PRO A 132 4.25 -11.13 -6.02
N LEU A 133 4.93 -12.21 -5.67
CA LEU A 133 5.55 -12.38 -4.35
C LEU A 133 4.54 -12.26 -3.19
N TYR A 134 3.27 -12.63 -3.41
CA TYR A 134 2.22 -12.50 -2.39
C TYR A 134 2.54 -13.26 -1.11
N ASP A 135 2.99 -14.52 -1.19
CA ASP A 135 3.30 -15.32 0.00
C ASP A 135 4.41 -14.69 0.86
N GLU A 136 5.45 -14.15 0.21
CA GLU A 136 6.53 -13.43 0.90
C GLU A 136 6.01 -12.16 1.59
N PHE A 137 5.08 -11.45 0.95
CA PHE A 137 4.42 -10.29 1.55
C PHE A 137 3.51 -10.69 2.72
N SER A 138 2.71 -11.75 2.59
CA SER A 138 1.81 -12.25 3.63
C SER A 138 2.61 -12.61 4.89
N ASN A 139 3.69 -13.37 4.74
CA ASN A 139 4.58 -13.74 5.83
C ASN A 139 5.17 -12.52 6.57
N LEU A 140 5.52 -11.45 5.85
CA LEU A 140 5.99 -10.21 6.47
C LEU A 140 4.90 -9.53 7.29
N THR A 141 3.67 -9.48 6.77
CA THR A 141 2.54 -8.87 7.46
C THR A 141 2.11 -9.67 8.69
N GLU A 142 2.12 -11.01 8.60
CA GLU A 142 1.83 -11.91 9.72
C GLU A 142 2.88 -11.76 10.84
N GLY A 143 4.17 -11.74 10.49
CA GLY A 143 5.24 -11.53 11.48
C GLY A 143 5.18 -10.16 12.17
N TYR A 144 4.63 -9.14 11.50
CA TYR A 144 4.34 -7.85 12.15
C TYR A 144 3.23 -7.98 13.19
N ASP A 145 2.12 -8.64 12.84
CA ASP A 145 1.00 -8.82 13.74
C ASP A 145 1.40 -9.63 14.99
N GLU A 146 2.24 -10.65 14.83
CA GLU A 146 2.84 -11.41 15.95
C GLU A 146 3.70 -10.51 16.83
N THR A 147 4.63 -9.75 16.24
CA THR A 147 5.49 -8.81 16.98
C THR A 147 4.68 -7.79 17.78
N VAL A 148 3.59 -7.26 17.20
CA VAL A 148 2.71 -6.30 17.88
C VAL A 148 1.96 -6.96 19.03
N ARG A 149 1.48 -8.20 18.86
CA ARG A 149 0.80 -8.96 19.93
C ARG A 149 1.74 -9.25 21.10
N GLU A 150 2.99 -9.64 20.83
CA GLU A 150 3.99 -9.88 21.87
C GLU A 150 4.27 -8.63 22.69
N VAL A 151 4.51 -7.49 22.03
CA VAL A 151 4.74 -6.20 22.71
C VAL A 151 3.51 -5.76 23.53
N ALA A 152 2.31 -5.94 22.98
CA ALA A 152 1.07 -5.63 23.68
C ALA A 152 0.82 -6.56 24.88
N GLY A 153 1.25 -7.82 24.81
CA GLY A 153 1.18 -8.78 25.91
C GLY A 153 2.16 -8.48 27.04
N LEU A 154 3.38 -8.06 26.73
CA LEU A 154 4.40 -7.66 27.71
C LEU A 154 3.97 -6.44 28.54
N ASN A 155 3.25 -5.49 27.92
CA ASN A 155 2.77 -4.28 28.59
C ASN A 155 1.59 -4.51 29.56
N LYS A 156 1.05 -5.73 29.66
CA LYS A 156 -0.06 -6.05 30.58
C LYS A 156 0.39 -6.56 31.95
N ASN A 157 1.68 -6.77 32.16
CA ASN A 157 2.25 -7.18 33.45
C ASN A 157 3.01 -6.00 34.07
N PRO A 158 2.36 -5.12 34.87
CA PRO A 158 3.11 -4.15 35.64
C PRO A 158 4.00 -4.90 36.65
N PRO A 159 5.23 -4.43 36.94
CA PRO A 159 6.04 -5.02 37.98
C PRO A 159 5.27 -4.93 39.29
N SER A 160 5.19 -6.05 40.00
CA SER A 160 4.64 -6.13 41.34
C SER A 160 5.55 -5.34 42.27
N GLY A 161 5.23 -4.06 42.47
CA GLY A 161 5.85 -3.18 43.45
C GLY A 161 5.02 -3.13 44.72
#